data_AF-A0A918NA64-F1
#
_entry.id   AF-A0A918NA64-F1
#
_cell.length_a   1.000
_cell.length_b   1.000
_cell.length_c   1.000
_cell.angle_alpha   90.00
_cell.angle_beta   90.00
_cell.angle_gamma   90.00
#
_symmetry.space_group_name_H-M   'P 1'
#
loop_
_entity.id
_entity.type
_entity.pdbx_description
1 polymer ?
#
loop_
_entity_poly.entity_id
_entity_poly.type
_entity_poly.pdbx_seq_one_letter_code
_entity_poly.pdbx_strand_id
1 'polypeptide(L)'
;MPPARAVPPAPSRSAAPVTGKVLPRAKPTRLRIAKIAVDAPFTDLGIGASGQLDAPPADDVNLVGWHAAGISPGEAGTALIAGHVDTATAPAVFAGLSELEKGDTFAVERADGRTASFVVDAVETFEKDEFPDRRVYADTSRAEVRLITCAGDYDHSAKDYTENLVVFAHLL
;
A
#
# COMPACT_ATOMS: atom_id res chain seq x y z
N MET A 1 51.77 5.47 -9.91
CA MET A 1 50.32 5.69 -9.71
C MET A 1 49.59 4.53 -10.37
N PRO A 2 48.78 3.73 -9.66
CA PRO A 2 48.04 2.65 -10.30
C PRO A 2 46.83 3.23 -11.07
N PRO A 3 46.40 2.62 -12.18
CA PRO A 3 45.21 3.06 -12.90
C PRO A 3 43.94 2.70 -12.12
N ALA A 4 43.01 3.64 -12.04
CA ALA A 4 41.69 3.44 -11.45
C ALA A 4 40.92 2.39 -12.26
N ARG A 5 40.54 1.28 -11.61
CA ARG A 5 39.62 0.28 -12.17
C ARG A 5 38.25 0.92 -12.35
N ALA A 6 37.78 0.98 -13.59
CA ALA A 6 36.38 1.30 -13.90
C ALA A 6 35.48 0.19 -13.34
N VAL A 7 34.47 0.60 -12.55
CA VAL A 7 33.45 -0.30 -12.02
C VAL A 7 32.44 -0.57 -13.15
N PRO A 8 32.09 -1.84 -13.45
CA PRO A 8 31.07 -2.12 -14.45
C PRO A 8 29.70 -1.61 -13.97
N PRO A 9 28.85 -1.06 -14.86
CA PRO A 9 27.49 -0.68 -14.49
C PRO A 9 26.71 -1.92 -14.06
N ALA A 10 25.98 -1.81 -12.95
CA ALA A 10 25.10 -2.85 -12.45
C ALA A 10 24.06 -3.23 -13.53
N PRO A 11 23.63 -4.51 -13.60
CA PRO A 11 22.66 -4.93 -14.59
C PRO A 11 21.34 -4.19 -14.35
N SER A 12 20.97 -3.31 -15.27
CA SER A 12 19.61 -2.79 -15.39
C SER A 12 18.69 -3.99 -15.53
N ARG A 13 17.90 -4.30 -14.50
CA ARG A 13 16.76 -5.23 -14.65
C ARG A 13 15.95 -4.70 -15.83
N SER A 14 15.86 -5.46 -16.93
CA SER A 14 14.97 -5.15 -18.03
C SER A 14 13.56 -5.01 -17.45
N ALA A 15 13.11 -3.77 -17.30
CA ALA A 15 11.75 -3.47 -16.93
C ALA A 15 10.87 -4.09 -18.01
N ALA A 16 9.94 -4.97 -17.61
CA ALA A 16 8.87 -5.38 -18.50
C ALA A 16 8.21 -4.11 -19.08
N PRO A 17 7.73 -4.13 -20.33
CA PRO A 17 7.09 -2.97 -20.92
C PRO A 17 5.92 -2.51 -20.03
N VAL A 18 6.08 -1.34 -19.42
CA VAL A 18 5.06 -0.73 -18.57
C VAL A 18 3.82 -0.48 -19.41
N THR A 19 2.66 -0.86 -18.88
CA THR A 19 1.39 -0.80 -19.60
C THR A 19 0.46 0.15 -18.87
N GLY A 20 0.06 1.25 -19.51
CA GLY A 20 -0.82 2.27 -18.91
C GLY A 20 -0.07 3.50 -18.38
N LYS A 21 -0.78 4.37 -17.66
CA LYS A 21 -0.18 5.54 -17.02
C LYS A 21 0.68 5.12 -15.84
N VAL A 22 1.85 5.74 -15.75
CA VAL A 22 2.79 5.57 -14.64
C VAL A 22 3.44 6.93 -14.33
N LEU A 23 3.84 7.12 -13.08
CA LEU A 23 4.49 8.30 -12.55
C LEU A 23 5.92 7.94 -12.10
N PRO A 24 6.87 8.89 -12.13
CA PRO A 24 8.21 8.66 -11.60
C PRO A 24 8.15 8.41 -10.11
N ARG A 25 9.10 7.65 -9.54
CA ARG A 25 9.13 7.36 -8.11
C ARG A 25 9.04 8.63 -7.25
N ALA A 26 8.06 8.68 -6.35
CA ALA A 26 7.93 9.79 -5.39
C ALA A 26 7.30 9.29 -4.09
N LYS A 27 7.74 9.85 -2.96
CA LYS A 27 7.15 9.51 -1.66
C LYS A 27 5.70 9.99 -1.59
N PRO A 28 4.74 9.15 -1.18
CA PRO A 28 3.40 9.62 -0.86
C PRO A 28 3.47 10.46 0.42
N THR A 29 2.66 11.51 0.47
CA THR A 29 2.58 12.44 1.60
C THR A 29 1.22 12.39 2.27
N ARG A 30 0.14 12.17 1.50
CA ARG A 30 -1.22 12.13 2.05
C ARG A 30 -2.14 11.21 1.25
N LEU A 31 -2.98 10.46 1.94
CA LEU A 31 -4.03 9.62 1.35
C LEU A 31 -5.38 10.31 1.54
N ARG A 32 -6.16 10.40 0.46
CA ARG A 32 -7.52 10.94 0.49
C ARG A 32 -8.50 9.99 -0.14
N ILE A 33 -9.53 9.62 0.62
CA ILE A 33 -10.64 8.78 0.14
C ILE A 33 -11.95 9.49 0.47
N ALA A 34 -12.52 10.18 -0.52
CA ALA A 34 -13.67 11.06 -0.31
C ALA A 34 -14.92 10.31 0.18
N LYS A 35 -15.14 9.08 -0.31
CA LYS A 35 -16.32 8.27 0.03
C LYS A 35 -16.43 7.99 1.53
N ILE A 36 -15.30 7.81 2.20
CA ILE A 36 -15.21 7.48 3.63
C ILE A 36 -14.57 8.61 4.45
N ALA A 37 -14.52 9.82 3.88
CA ALA A 37 -13.95 11.02 4.50
C ALA A 37 -12.53 10.83 5.07
N VAL A 38 -11.73 9.96 4.47
CA VAL A 38 -10.35 9.72 4.89
C VAL A 38 -9.45 10.82 4.37
N ASP A 39 -8.67 11.40 5.28
CA ASP A 39 -7.59 12.32 4.98
C ASP A 39 -6.43 12.10 5.97
N ALA A 40 -5.49 11.25 5.58
CA ALA A 40 -4.45 10.72 6.47
C ALA A 40 -3.02 10.95 5.95
N PRO A 41 -2.07 11.36 6.81
CA PRO A 41 -0.65 11.34 6.49
C PRO A 41 -0.10 9.92 6.30
N PHE A 42 1.02 9.83 5.58
CA PHE A 42 1.79 8.61 5.42
C PHE A 42 2.96 8.50 6.41
N THR A 43 3.22 7.27 6.86
CA THR A 43 4.48 6.86 7.51
C THR A 43 5.22 5.82 6.67
N ASP A 44 6.54 5.77 6.80
CA ASP A 44 7.37 4.79 6.10
C ASP A 44 7.30 3.45 6.85
N LEU A 45 6.86 2.39 6.17
CA LEU A 45 6.81 1.02 6.69
C LEU A 45 7.84 0.12 6.00
N GLY A 46 8.26 -0.90 6.74
CA GLY A 46 9.10 -1.99 6.25
C GLY A 46 8.29 -3.26 6.03
N ILE A 47 8.91 -4.22 5.35
CA ILE A 47 8.46 -5.61 5.41
C ILE A 47 9.17 -6.26 6.61
N GLY A 48 8.37 -6.78 7.55
CA GLY A 48 8.84 -7.44 8.75
C GLY A 48 9.50 -8.80 8.47
N ALA A 49 10.01 -9.46 9.50
CA ALA A 49 10.72 -10.74 9.39
C ALA A 49 9.86 -11.88 8.84
N SER A 50 8.52 -11.76 8.94
CA SER A 50 7.54 -12.70 8.35
C SER A 50 7.40 -12.56 6.84
N GLY A 51 8.00 -11.53 6.22
CA GLY A 51 7.83 -11.24 4.80
C GLY A 51 6.56 -10.44 4.49
N GLN A 52 5.85 -9.97 5.52
CA GLN A 52 4.65 -9.14 5.39
C GLN A 52 4.92 -7.67 5.75
N LEU A 53 4.13 -6.76 5.19
CA LEU A 53 4.16 -5.33 5.50
C LEU A 53 3.83 -5.12 6.99
N ASP A 54 4.71 -4.44 7.71
CA ASP A 54 4.46 -4.09 9.11
C ASP A 54 3.22 -3.19 9.22
N ALA A 55 2.44 -3.33 10.29
CA ALA A 55 1.35 -2.39 10.55
C ALA A 55 1.90 -1.04 11.06
N PRO A 56 1.24 0.09 10.77
CA PRO A 56 1.59 1.37 11.38
C PRO A 56 1.41 1.32 12.92
N PRO A 57 2.01 2.26 13.67
CA PRO A 57 1.82 2.32 15.12
C PRO A 57 0.34 2.48 15.48
N ALA A 58 -0.16 1.63 16.39
CA ALA A 58 -1.57 1.61 16.82
C ALA A 58 -1.99 2.81 17.68
N ASP A 59 -1.03 3.64 18.09
CA ASP A 59 -1.28 4.84 18.89
C ASP A 59 -1.84 6.01 18.06
N ASP A 60 -1.77 5.93 16.72
CA ASP A 60 -2.24 6.97 15.81
C ASP A 60 -3.40 6.47 14.94
N VAL A 61 -4.60 6.97 15.26
CA VAL A 61 -5.85 6.56 14.62
C VAL A 61 -5.98 7.08 13.18
N ASN A 62 -5.22 8.12 12.80
CA ASN A 62 -5.29 8.75 11.48
C ASN A 62 -3.96 8.62 10.72
N LEU A 63 -3.33 7.45 10.77
CA LEU A 63 -2.06 7.20 10.13
C LEU A 63 -2.14 6.00 9.19
N VAL A 64 -1.75 6.21 7.93
CA VAL A 64 -1.48 5.12 7.00
C VAL A 64 0.02 4.96 6.86
N GLY A 65 0.47 3.74 6.64
CA GLY A 65 1.84 3.47 6.29
C GLY A 65 1.97 2.89 4.90
N TRP A 66 3.11 3.08 4.27
CA TRP A 66 3.40 2.51 2.95
C TRP A 66 4.77 1.84 2.93
N HIS A 67 4.93 0.83 2.10
CA HIS A 67 6.21 0.12 1.98
C HIS A 67 7.27 0.99 1.29
N ALA A 68 8.10 1.69 2.08
CA ALA A 68 9.01 2.72 1.56
C ALA A 68 10.16 2.17 0.70
N ALA A 69 10.57 0.93 0.96
CA ALA A 69 11.59 0.23 0.18
C ALA A 69 11.04 -0.37 -1.14
N GLY A 70 9.71 -0.42 -1.29
CA GLY A 70 9.02 -0.95 -2.47
C GLY A 70 8.74 0.08 -3.56
N ILE A 71 7.69 -0.20 -4.35
CA ILE A 71 7.18 0.65 -5.43
C ILE A 71 6.36 1.78 -4.83
N SER A 72 6.56 3.01 -5.34
CA SER A 72 5.78 4.15 -4.87
C SER A 72 4.39 4.21 -5.50
N PRO A 73 3.36 4.74 -4.81
CA PRO A 73 2.04 4.91 -5.39
C PRO A 73 2.12 5.73 -6.69
N GLY A 74 1.73 5.11 -7.80
CA GLY A 74 1.70 5.69 -9.13
C GLY A 74 2.89 5.28 -10.00
N GLU A 75 3.94 4.69 -9.43
CA GLU A 75 5.02 4.06 -10.19
C GLU A 75 4.57 2.71 -10.74
N ALA A 76 5.20 2.26 -11.83
CA ALA A 76 4.92 0.93 -12.39
C ALA A 76 5.28 -0.16 -11.36
N GLY A 77 4.35 -1.07 -11.11
CA GLY A 77 4.44 -2.07 -10.06
C GLY A 77 3.32 -1.95 -9.05
N THR A 78 3.42 -2.72 -7.96
CA THR A 78 2.43 -2.69 -6.89
C THR A 78 2.97 -1.92 -5.69
N ALA A 79 2.32 -0.80 -5.39
CA ALA A 79 2.50 -0.09 -4.13
C ALA A 79 1.61 -0.68 -3.04
N LEU A 80 2.16 -0.82 -1.84
CA LEU A 80 1.48 -1.42 -0.69
C LEU A 80 1.30 -0.38 0.38
N ILE A 81 0.07 -0.25 0.86
CA ILE A 81 -0.33 0.71 1.89
C ILE A 81 -1.07 -0.07 2.96
N ALA A 82 -0.64 0.03 4.21
CA ALA A 82 -1.29 -0.57 5.36
C ALA A 82 -1.87 0.50 6.29
N GLY A 83 -2.98 0.19 6.94
CA GLY A 83 -3.61 1.05 7.94
C GLY A 83 -4.43 0.25 8.93
N HIS A 84 -4.78 0.87 10.05
CA HIS A 84 -5.66 0.26 11.05
C HIS A 84 -7.12 0.46 10.69
N VAL A 85 -7.94 -0.55 10.98
CA VAL A 85 -9.41 -0.48 10.90
C VAL A 85 -9.98 0.22 12.14
N ASP A 86 -9.50 -0.15 13.32
CA ASP A 86 -9.81 0.51 14.58
C ASP A 86 -8.61 0.47 15.53
N THR A 87 -8.70 1.27 16.57
CA THR A 87 -7.74 1.31 17.67
C THR A 87 -8.47 1.02 18.97
N ALA A 88 -7.71 0.82 20.06
CA ALA A 88 -8.26 0.53 21.38
C ALA A 88 -9.32 1.55 21.89
N THR A 89 -9.39 2.74 21.29
CA THR A 89 -10.27 3.82 21.72
C THR A 89 -11.24 4.35 20.66
N ALA A 90 -10.98 4.12 19.36
CA ALA A 90 -11.79 4.71 18.28
C ALA A 90 -11.58 4.01 16.93
N PRO A 91 -12.55 4.10 16.00
CA PRO A 91 -12.35 3.75 14.60
C PRO A 91 -11.15 4.49 14.01
N ALA A 92 -10.36 3.81 13.19
CA ALA A 92 -9.13 4.34 12.59
C ALA A 92 -9.35 4.69 11.11
N VAL A 93 -8.26 5.07 10.43
CA VAL A 93 -8.27 5.53 9.05
C VAL A 93 -8.96 4.59 8.06
N PHE A 94 -8.90 3.27 8.28
CA PHE A 94 -9.52 2.27 7.41
C PHE A 94 -10.78 1.63 7.99
N ALA A 95 -11.39 2.24 9.00
CA ALA A 95 -12.68 1.80 9.56
C ALA A 95 -13.76 1.58 8.49
N GLY A 96 -13.83 2.49 7.51
CA GLY A 96 -14.77 2.43 6.40
C GLY A 96 -14.23 1.75 5.14
N LEU A 97 -13.05 1.12 5.16
CA LEU A 97 -12.44 0.61 3.94
C LEU A 97 -13.28 -0.51 3.29
N SER A 98 -14.08 -1.23 4.08
CA SER A 98 -15.06 -2.21 3.61
C SER A 98 -16.27 -1.60 2.89
N GLU A 99 -16.50 -0.28 3.01
CA GLU A 99 -17.54 0.44 2.28
C GLU A 99 -17.12 0.83 0.86
N LEU A 100 -15.85 0.60 0.51
CA LEU A 100 -15.36 0.80 -0.84
C LEU A 100 -15.85 -0.32 -1.76
N GLU A 101 -16.13 0.05 -2.99
CA GLU A 101 -16.64 -0.81 -4.04
C GLU A 101 -15.87 -0.56 -5.32
N LYS A 102 -15.95 -1.53 -6.24
CA LYS A 102 -15.38 -1.38 -7.58
C LYS A 102 -15.92 -0.12 -8.26
N GLY A 103 -15.00 0.71 -8.77
CA GLY A 103 -15.31 1.98 -9.43
C GLY A 103 -15.16 3.20 -8.53
N ASP A 104 -15.05 3.02 -7.22
CA ASP A 104 -14.71 4.11 -6.31
C ASP A 104 -13.30 4.62 -6.60
N THR A 105 -13.04 5.88 -6.22
CA THR A 105 -11.74 6.51 -6.47
C THR A 105 -11.14 7.08 -5.20
N PHE A 106 -9.81 7.07 -5.15
CA PHE A 106 -9.04 7.71 -4.12
C PHE A 106 -7.81 8.40 -4.70
N ALA A 107 -7.24 9.32 -3.93
CA ALA A 107 -6.12 10.12 -4.36
C ALA A 107 -4.96 10.00 -3.37
N VAL A 108 -3.75 9.93 -3.91
CA VAL A 108 -2.50 9.97 -3.14
C VAL A 108 -1.74 11.23 -3.54
N GLU A 109 -1.60 12.15 -2.60
CA GLU A 109 -0.71 13.30 -2.74
C GLU A 109 0.74 12.84 -2.57
N ARG A 110 1.64 13.38 -3.38
CA ARG A 110 3.04 12.94 -3.45
C ARG A 110 3.98 14.13 -3.28
N ALA A 111 5.19 13.84 -2.80
CA ALA A 111 6.22 14.84 -2.54
C ALA A 111 6.73 15.56 -3.82
N ASP A 112 6.47 15.01 -5.00
CA ASP A 112 6.78 15.64 -6.29
C ASP A 112 5.74 16.69 -6.71
N GLY A 113 4.76 16.98 -5.85
CA GLY A 113 3.67 17.93 -6.11
C GLY A 113 2.58 17.38 -7.03
N ARG A 114 2.64 16.09 -7.39
CA ARG A 114 1.61 15.43 -8.20
C ARG A 114 0.65 14.66 -7.30
N THR A 115 -0.56 14.48 -7.81
CA THR A 115 -1.57 13.63 -7.18
C THR A 115 -1.80 12.42 -8.06
N ALA A 116 -1.62 11.23 -7.50
CA ALA A 116 -1.93 9.96 -8.15
C ALA A 116 -3.37 9.57 -7.80
N SER A 117 -4.27 9.56 -8.79
CA SER A 117 -5.65 9.14 -8.62
C SER A 117 -5.80 7.68 -9.01
N PHE A 118 -6.41 6.89 -8.13
CA PHE A 118 -6.63 5.47 -8.33
C PHE A 118 -8.11 5.17 -8.36
N VAL A 119 -8.48 4.12 -9.08
CA VAL A 119 -9.81 3.54 -9.09
C VAL A 119 -9.75 2.14 -8.50
N VAL A 120 -10.71 1.82 -7.64
CA VAL A 120 -10.86 0.51 -7.01
C VAL A 120 -11.35 -0.48 -8.06
N ASP A 121 -10.62 -1.57 -8.21
CA ASP A 121 -10.97 -2.69 -9.09
C ASP A 121 -11.75 -3.77 -8.37
N ALA A 122 -11.34 -4.06 -7.12
CA ALA A 122 -11.89 -5.12 -6.31
C ALA A 122 -11.59 -4.85 -4.83
N VAL A 123 -12.46 -5.34 -3.96
CA VAL A 123 -12.25 -5.42 -2.52
C VAL A 123 -12.40 -6.89 -2.15
N GLU A 124 -11.34 -7.50 -1.65
CA GLU A 124 -11.32 -8.91 -1.26
C GLU A 124 -10.85 -9.01 0.19
N THR A 125 -11.51 -9.86 0.98
CA THR A 125 -11.09 -10.21 2.35
C THR A 125 -10.41 -11.57 2.33
N PHE A 126 -9.29 -11.68 3.01
CA PHE A 126 -8.51 -12.92 3.12
C PHE A 126 -8.29 -13.25 4.59
N GLU A 127 -8.51 -14.51 4.97
CA GLU A 127 -8.11 -15.00 6.29
C GLU A 127 -6.59 -14.88 6.44
N LYS A 128 -6.10 -14.53 7.65
CA LYS A 128 -4.66 -14.33 7.87
C LYS A 128 -3.84 -15.58 7.58
N ASP A 129 -4.39 -16.75 7.88
CA ASP A 129 -3.73 -18.04 7.65
C ASP A 129 -3.61 -18.39 6.16
N GLU A 130 -4.52 -17.87 5.31
CA GLU A 130 -4.54 -18.09 3.87
C GLU A 130 -4.13 -16.84 3.08
N PHE A 131 -3.51 -15.86 3.74
CA PHE A 131 -3.19 -14.58 3.10
C PHE A 131 -2.31 -14.81 1.86
N PRO A 132 -2.80 -14.49 0.64
CA PRO A 132 -2.12 -14.87 -0.57
C PRO A 132 -0.99 -13.88 -0.86
N ASP A 133 0.11 -13.97 -0.13
CA ASP A 133 1.26 -13.07 -0.24
C ASP A 133 1.72 -12.96 -1.71
N ARG A 134 1.79 -14.09 -2.43
CA ARG A 134 2.16 -14.04 -3.85
C ARG A 134 1.23 -13.18 -4.71
N ARG A 135 -0.06 -13.11 -4.40
CA ARG A 135 -1.04 -12.31 -5.15
C ARG A 135 -1.05 -10.86 -4.68
N VAL A 136 -0.85 -10.63 -3.38
CA VAL A 136 -0.84 -9.29 -2.75
C VAL A 136 0.51 -8.59 -2.86
N TYR A 137 1.61 -9.29 -3.08
CA TYR A 137 2.94 -8.74 -3.36
C TYR A 137 3.39 -8.96 -4.80
N ALA A 138 2.56 -9.58 -5.66
CA ALA A 138 2.85 -9.75 -7.08
C ALA A 138 3.12 -8.40 -7.74
N ASP A 139 4.28 -8.27 -8.39
CA ASP A 139 4.62 -7.11 -9.20
C ASP A 139 3.79 -7.11 -10.50
N THR A 140 3.42 -5.92 -10.97
CA THR A 140 2.58 -5.73 -12.15
C THR A 140 3.25 -4.75 -13.11
N SER A 141 2.97 -4.86 -14.40
CA SER A 141 3.46 -3.91 -15.39
C SER A 141 2.70 -2.57 -15.38
N ARG A 142 1.65 -2.44 -14.57
CA ARG A 142 0.84 -1.23 -14.41
C ARG A 142 1.13 -0.56 -13.07
N ALA A 143 0.70 0.69 -12.89
CA ALA A 143 0.75 1.33 -11.58
C ALA A 143 -0.47 0.89 -10.76
N GLU A 144 -0.27 -0.06 -9.85
CA GLU A 144 -1.30 -0.59 -8.95
C GLU A 144 -1.00 -0.20 -7.50
N VAL A 145 -2.06 -0.09 -6.71
CA VAL A 145 -2.02 0.12 -5.26
C VAL A 145 -2.86 -0.97 -4.61
N ARG A 146 -2.33 -1.54 -3.52
CA ARG A 146 -3.08 -2.41 -2.62
C ARG A 146 -3.17 -1.75 -1.26
N LEU A 147 -4.38 -1.42 -0.84
CA LEU A 147 -4.66 -0.95 0.51
C LEU A 147 -4.98 -2.18 1.36
N ILE A 148 -4.27 -2.34 2.47
CA ILE A 148 -4.35 -3.50 3.36
C ILE A 148 -4.80 -2.96 4.72
N THR A 149 -5.83 -3.56 5.28
CA THR A 149 -6.28 -3.30 6.64
C THR A 149 -6.57 -4.61 7.35
N CYS A 150 -6.44 -4.63 8.66
CA CYS A 150 -7.00 -5.71 9.47
C CYS A 150 -8.54 -5.70 9.33
N ALA A 151 -9.15 -6.88 9.32
CA ALA A 151 -10.59 -7.07 9.18
C ALA A 151 -11.05 -8.34 9.91
N GLY A 152 -12.36 -8.55 10.01
CA GLY A 152 -12.92 -9.72 10.67
C GLY A 152 -13.02 -9.58 12.20
N ASP A 153 -13.22 -10.70 12.88
CA ASP A 153 -13.33 -10.74 14.33
C ASP A 153 -11.95 -10.52 14.99
N TYR A 154 -11.94 -9.73 16.07
CA TYR A 154 -10.74 -9.56 16.87
C TYR A 154 -10.55 -10.78 17.78
N ASP A 155 -9.53 -11.58 17.52
CA ASP A 155 -9.14 -12.66 18.40
C ASP A 155 -8.41 -12.07 19.62
N HIS A 156 -9.11 -12.00 20.75
CA HIS A 156 -8.55 -11.52 22.02
C HIS A 156 -7.42 -12.41 22.58
N SER A 157 -7.35 -13.68 22.17
CA SER A 157 -6.30 -14.62 22.58
C SER A 157 -5.01 -14.37 21.80
N ALA A 158 -5.13 -14.15 20.50
CA ALA A 158 -4.01 -13.79 19.61
C ALA A 158 -3.67 -12.30 19.67
N LYS A 159 -4.58 -11.47 20.21
CA LYS A 159 -4.57 -10.00 20.19
C LYS A 159 -4.51 -9.43 18.77
N ASP A 160 -5.18 -10.10 17.86
CA ASP A 160 -5.01 -9.87 16.42
C ASP A 160 -6.31 -10.18 15.68
N TYR A 161 -6.50 -9.59 14.51
CA TYR A 161 -7.71 -9.83 13.71
C TYR A 161 -7.59 -11.12 12.91
N THR A 162 -8.69 -11.85 12.71
CA THR A 162 -8.69 -13.11 11.96
C THR A 162 -8.49 -12.94 10.46
N GLU A 163 -8.79 -11.75 9.92
CA GLU A 163 -8.78 -11.49 8.48
C GLU A 163 -8.02 -10.20 8.13
N ASN A 164 -7.70 -10.06 6.84
CA ASN A 164 -7.17 -8.85 6.24
C ASN A 164 -8.04 -8.50 5.03
N LEU A 165 -8.52 -7.26 4.98
CA LEU A 165 -9.20 -6.73 3.80
C LEU A 165 -8.18 -6.03 2.91
N VAL A 166 -8.19 -6.40 1.63
CA VAL A 166 -7.30 -5.90 0.60
C VAL A 166 -8.12 -5.26 -0.51
N VAL A 167 -7.92 -3.96 -0.70
CA VAL A 167 -8.48 -3.22 -1.82
C VAL A 167 -7.46 -3.18 -2.94
N PHE A 168 -7.82 -3.71 -4.10
CA PHE A 168 -7.04 -3.63 -5.33
C PHE A 168 -7.47 -2.42 -6.12
N ALA A 169 -6.51 -1.60 -6.55
CA ALA A 169 -6.77 -0.41 -7.33
C ALA A 169 -5.65 -0.13 -8.33
N HIS A 170 -5.98 0.54 -9.43
CA HIS A 170 -5.00 0.97 -10.43
C HIS A 170 -5.08 2.47 -10.72
N LEU A 171 -3.96 3.01 -11.21
CA LEU A 171 -3.82 4.42 -11.55
C LEU A 171 -4.66 4.80 -12.77
N LEU A 172 -5.41 5.90 -12.65
CA LEU A 172 -6.24 6.52 -13.71
C LEU A 172 -5.46 7.39 -14.71
#